data_AF-A0A418DFM7-F1
#
_entry.id   AF-A0A418DFM7-F1
#
_cell.length_a   1.000
_cell.length_b   1.000
_cell.length_c   1.000
_cell.angle_alpha   90.00
_cell.angle_beta   90.00
_cell.angle_gamma   90.00
#
_symmetry.space_group_name_H-M   'P 1'
#
loop_
_entity.id
_entity.type
_entity.pdbx_description
1 polymer ?
#
loop_
_entity_poly.entity_id
_entity_poly.type
_entity_poly.pdbx_seq_one_letter_code
_entity_poly.pdbx_strand_id
1 'polypeptide(L)'
;ATKAFTAKYANTSYFVTWIASAVWVFAAPPSQSVTLDRNCTVVTVDFEVVCHSGVVEIGSLHHLCSLLALVFGCCGLCYAAERFRHWKHGTKPQQPHASLLLYAAAKHQFSSTNWDHMGTRYLDKASAVLTGILTMEMYGALYVFDTKSWRVYVIWIQDMNGQCSQAPTHLQHALPLVE
;
A
#
# COMPACT_ATOMS: atom_id res chain seq x y z
N ALA A 1 -17.29 -8.48 -9.04
CA ALA A 1 -17.08 -9.82 -8.45
C ALA A 1 -16.20 -9.80 -7.19
N THR A 2 -15.05 -9.10 -7.17
CA THR A 2 -14.05 -9.20 -6.07
C THR A 2 -14.19 -8.17 -4.93
N LYS A 3 -14.76 -6.98 -5.20
CA LYS A 3 -14.82 -5.81 -4.28
C LYS A 3 -15.23 -6.12 -2.84
N ALA A 4 -16.12 -7.09 -2.65
CA ALA A 4 -16.69 -7.42 -1.35
C ALA A 4 -15.74 -8.27 -0.47
N PHE A 5 -14.80 -8.99 -1.10
CA PHE A 5 -13.85 -9.87 -0.42
C PHE A 5 -12.46 -9.24 -0.27
N THR A 6 -12.19 -8.16 -0.99
CA THR A 6 -10.88 -7.49 -1.08
C THR A 6 -10.27 -7.21 0.28
N ALA A 7 -11.03 -6.66 1.24
CA ALA A 7 -10.50 -6.33 2.56
C ALA A 7 -9.93 -7.56 3.30
N LYS A 8 -10.65 -8.69 3.27
CA LYS A 8 -10.26 -9.92 3.98
C LYS A 8 -9.13 -10.68 3.28
N TYR A 9 -9.25 -10.92 1.98
CA TYR A 9 -8.23 -11.72 1.31
C TYR A 9 -6.94 -10.93 1.12
N ALA A 10 -6.99 -9.60 0.94
CA ALA A 10 -5.78 -8.81 0.64
C ALA A 10 -4.77 -8.79 1.80
N ASN A 11 -5.25 -8.66 3.05
CA ASN A 11 -4.35 -8.74 4.22
C ASN A 11 -3.75 -10.14 4.36
N THR A 12 -4.58 -11.18 4.27
CA THR A 12 -4.11 -12.55 4.37
C THR A 12 -3.13 -12.89 3.24
N SER A 13 -3.43 -12.52 2.00
CA SER A 13 -2.55 -12.75 0.85
C SER A 13 -1.24 -11.97 0.98
N TYR A 14 -1.27 -10.76 1.54
CA TYR A 14 -0.05 -9.98 1.79
C TYR A 14 0.89 -10.73 2.75
N PHE A 15 0.41 -11.13 3.93
CA PHE A 15 1.24 -11.85 4.89
C PHE A 15 1.73 -13.20 4.34
N VAL A 16 0.85 -13.97 3.69
CA VAL A 16 1.22 -15.26 3.09
C VAL A 16 2.29 -15.07 2.01
N THR A 17 2.12 -14.10 1.12
CA THR A 17 3.09 -13.83 0.05
C THR A 17 4.42 -13.34 0.64
N TRP A 18 4.38 -12.49 1.66
CA TRP A 18 5.59 -11.99 2.32
C TRP A 18 6.39 -13.13 2.97
N ILE A 19 5.73 -14.00 3.75
CA ILE A 19 6.38 -15.16 4.37
C ILE A 19 6.90 -16.13 3.29
N ALA A 20 6.07 -16.46 2.30
CA ALA A 20 6.45 -17.40 1.24
C ALA A 20 7.63 -16.89 0.40
N SER A 21 7.65 -15.60 0.08
CA SER A 21 8.78 -14.99 -0.64
C SER A 21 10.05 -14.93 0.21
N ALA A 22 9.95 -14.63 1.51
CA ALA A 22 11.09 -14.69 2.42
C ALA A 22 11.67 -16.11 2.49
N VAL A 23 10.84 -17.11 2.73
CA VAL A 23 11.25 -18.53 2.76
C VAL A 23 11.89 -18.93 1.43
N TRP A 24 11.30 -18.53 0.30
CA TRP A 24 11.86 -18.83 -1.03
C TRP A 24 13.27 -18.26 -1.21
N VAL A 25 13.48 -17.00 -0.85
CA VAL A 25 14.79 -16.34 -0.96
C VAL A 25 15.84 -17.02 -0.08
N PHE A 26 15.46 -17.48 1.12
CA PHE A 26 16.38 -18.21 2.00
C PHE A 26 16.67 -19.64 1.55
N ALA A 27 15.66 -20.35 1.03
CA ALA A 27 15.80 -21.74 0.61
C ALA A 27 16.48 -21.89 -0.76
N ALA A 28 16.24 -20.96 -1.67
CA ALA A 28 16.75 -20.94 -3.03
C ALA A 28 17.25 -19.54 -3.41
N PRO A 29 18.39 -19.10 -2.86
CA PRO A 29 18.96 -17.80 -3.18
C PRO A 29 19.30 -17.70 -4.67
N PRO A 30 19.17 -16.51 -5.30
CA PRO A 30 19.55 -16.31 -6.69
C PRO A 30 21.00 -16.68 -6.93
N SER A 31 21.24 -17.59 -7.88
CA SER A 31 22.59 -17.90 -8.35
C SER A 31 23.19 -16.66 -8.99
N GLN A 32 24.17 -16.05 -8.33
CA GLN A 32 24.96 -14.96 -8.89
C GLN A 32 26.03 -15.59 -9.79
N SER A 33 25.92 -15.35 -11.10
CA SER A 33 26.94 -15.80 -12.05
C SER A 33 28.04 -14.74 -12.08
N VAL A 34 29.22 -15.11 -11.58
CA VAL A 34 30.43 -14.27 -11.68
C VAL A 34 31.35 -14.95 -12.67
N THR A 35 31.49 -14.36 -13.85
CA THR A 35 32.48 -14.80 -14.84
C THR A 35 33.75 -14.02 -14.60
N LEU A 36 34.78 -14.68 -14.05
CA LEU A 36 36.09 -14.07 -13.86
C LEU A 36 36.86 -14.13 -15.17
N ASP A 37 37.19 -12.96 -15.71
CA ASP A 37 38.11 -12.81 -16.83
C ASP A 37 39.11 -11.74 -16.43
N ARG A 38 40.39 -12.13 -16.27
CA ARG A 38 41.45 -11.25 -15.80
C ARG A 38 42.29 -10.81 -16.97
N ASN A 39 41.94 -9.67 -17.53
CA ASN A 39 42.73 -9.03 -18.56
C ASN A 39 43.26 -7.69 -18.02
N CYS A 40 44.56 -7.65 -17.75
CA CYS A 40 45.24 -6.47 -17.24
C CYS A 40 46.11 -5.89 -18.34
N THR A 41 45.89 -4.62 -18.65
CA THR A 41 46.72 -3.86 -19.58
C THR A 41 47.49 -2.79 -18.81
N VAL A 42 48.81 -2.77 -19.04
CA VAL A 42 49.65 -1.69 -18.53
C VAL A 42 49.42 -0.48 -19.43
N VAL A 43 48.73 0.53 -18.91
CA VAL A 43 48.46 1.78 -19.65
C VAL A 43 49.71 2.63 -19.66
N THR A 44 50.42 2.68 -18.53
CA THR A 44 51.66 3.43 -18.36
C THR A 44 52.59 2.66 -17.44
N VAL A 45 53.77 2.28 -17.92
CA VAL A 45 54.79 1.58 -17.11
C VAL A 45 55.10 2.43 -15.86
N ASP A 46 55.06 1.80 -14.69
CA ASP A 46 55.25 2.39 -13.35
C ASP A 46 54.19 3.37 -12.82
N PHE A 47 53.16 3.72 -13.61
CA PHE A 47 52.12 4.67 -13.19
C PHE A 47 50.71 4.09 -13.12
N GLU A 48 50.33 3.18 -14.03
CA GLU A 48 48.93 2.73 -14.11
C GLU A 48 48.74 1.37 -14.79
N VAL A 49 47.92 0.52 -14.16
CA VAL A 49 47.44 -0.76 -14.71
C VAL A 49 45.92 -0.80 -14.58
N VAL A 50 45.24 -1.06 -15.70
CA VAL A 50 43.78 -1.26 -15.72
C VAL A 50 43.53 -2.75 -15.86
N CYS A 51 42.75 -3.32 -14.93
CA CYS A 51 42.35 -4.72 -14.98
C CYS A 51 40.83 -4.83 -15.13
N HIS A 52 40.38 -5.48 -16.19
CA HIS A 52 39.07 -6.12 -16.20
C HIS A 52 39.20 -7.44 -15.44
N SER A 53 38.44 -7.61 -14.36
CA SER A 53 38.49 -8.83 -13.50
C SER A 53 37.31 -9.77 -13.68
N GLY A 54 36.30 -9.39 -14.46
CA GLY A 54 35.15 -10.22 -14.77
C GLY A 54 33.85 -9.45 -15.01
N VAL A 55 32.81 -10.19 -15.37
CA VAL A 55 31.43 -9.73 -15.49
C VAL A 55 30.59 -10.37 -14.39
N VAL A 56 29.89 -9.54 -13.61
CA VAL A 56 28.91 -9.98 -12.62
C VAL A 56 27.53 -9.83 -13.24
N GLU A 57 26.86 -10.95 -13.51
CA GLU A 57 25.48 -10.92 -13.99
C GLU A 57 24.53 -10.84 -12.78
N ILE A 58 23.86 -9.70 -12.63
CA ILE A 58 22.89 -9.47 -11.55
C ILE A 58 21.48 -9.66 -12.12
N GLY A 59 20.90 -10.82 -11.85
CA GLY A 59 19.49 -11.10 -12.14
C GLY A 59 19.25 -12.44 -12.85
N SER A 60 18.10 -13.04 -12.59
CA SER A 60 17.66 -14.27 -13.24
C SER A 60 16.20 -14.15 -13.63
N LEU A 61 15.91 -14.26 -14.93
CA LEU A 61 14.54 -14.24 -15.45
C LEU A 61 13.71 -15.38 -14.84
N HIS A 62 14.34 -16.52 -14.59
CA HIS A 62 13.70 -17.67 -13.96
C HIS A 62 13.24 -17.34 -12.53
N HIS A 63 14.09 -16.69 -11.73
CA HIS A 63 13.73 -16.26 -10.37
C HIS A 63 12.63 -15.20 -10.38
N LEU A 64 12.65 -14.28 -11.35
CA LEU A 64 11.57 -13.30 -11.51
C LEU A 64 10.24 -14.00 -11.81
N CYS A 65 10.22 -14.90 -12.79
CA CYS A 65 9.02 -15.64 -13.16
C CYS A 65 8.50 -16.52 -12.01
N SER A 66 9.39 -17.17 -11.24
CA SER A 66 8.99 -18.00 -10.10
C SER A 66 8.37 -17.16 -8.98
N LEU A 67 8.94 -15.99 -8.67
CA LEU A 67 8.38 -15.06 -7.69
C LEU A 67 7.03 -14.51 -8.13
N LEU A 68 6.87 -14.16 -9.41
CA LEU A 68 5.57 -13.74 -9.95
C LEU A 68 4.53 -14.86 -9.82
N ALA A 69 4.88 -16.09 -10.22
CA ALA A 69 4.00 -17.23 -10.10
C ALA A 69 3.60 -17.50 -8.64
N LEU A 70 4.53 -17.36 -7.70
CA LEU A 70 4.27 -17.47 -6.26
C LEU A 70 3.27 -16.40 -5.79
N VAL A 71 3.47 -15.13 -6.15
CA VAL A 71 2.56 -14.04 -5.78
C VAL A 71 1.15 -14.28 -6.31
N PHE A 72 1.02 -14.65 -7.60
CA PHE A 72 -0.28 -14.95 -8.20
C PHE A 72 -0.93 -16.18 -7.55
N GLY A 73 -0.15 -17.22 -7.26
CA GLY A 73 -0.60 -18.42 -6.55
C GLY A 73 -1.13 -18.12 -5.15
N CYS A 74 -0.39 -17.36 -4.35
CA CYS A 74 -0.80 -16.95 -3.01
C CYS A 74 -2.08 -16.09 -3.05
N CYS A 75 -2.14 -15.10 -3.94
CA CYS A 75 -3.33 -14.27 -4.13
C CYS A 75 -4.56 -15.11 -4.53
N GLY A 76 -4.40 -16.01 -5.50
CA GLY A 76 -5.46 -16.89 -5.98
C GLY A 76 -5.96 -17.85 -4.91
N LEU A 77 -5.06 -18.46 -4.14
CA LEU A 77 -5.38 -19.38 -3.05
C LEU A 77 -6.16 -18.67 -1.94
N CYS A 78 -5.69 -17.50 -1.49
CA CYS A 78 -6.37 -16.71 -0.47
C CYS A 78 -7.76 -16.25 -0.93
N TYR A 79 -7.88 -15.82 -2.19
CA TYR A 79 -9.17 -15.45 -2.77
C TYR A 79 -10.14 -16.65 -2.82
N ALA A 80 -9.68 -17.80 -3.30
CA ALA A 80 -10.48 -19.01 -3.36
C ALA A 80 -10.94 -19.44 -1.95
N ALA A 81 -10.02 -19.44 -0.97
CA ALA A 81 -10.34 -19.79 0.41
C ALA A 81 -11.43 -18.89 1.01
N GLU A 82 -11.34 -17.57 0.83
CA GLU A 82 -12.36 -16.63 1.29
C GLU A 82 -13.69 -16.84 0.55
N ARG A 83 -13.66 -17.13 -0.75
CA ARG A 83 -14.86 -17.43 -1.55
C ARG A 83 -15.56 -18.70 -1.05
N PHE A 84 -14.82 -19.77 -0.76
CA PHE A 84 -15.36 -21.01 -0.21
C PHE A 84 -15.93 -20.81 1.20
N ARG A 85 -15.22 -20.08 2.07
CA ARG A 85 -15.71 -19.73 3.42
C ARG A 85 -17.03 -18.98 3.37
N HIS A 86 -17.14 -18.00 2.46
CA HIS A 86 -18.37 -17.24 2.29
C HIS A 86 -19.53 -18.10 1.77
N TRP A 87 -19.28 -18.97 0.78
CA TRP A 87 -20.32 -19.87 0.26
C TRP A 87 -20.88 -20.78 1.37
N LYS A 88 -20.02 -21.25 2.29
CA LYS A 88 -20.41 -22.11 3.41
C LYS A 88 -21.12 -21.36 4.55
N HIS A 89 -20.73 -20.12 4.85
CA HIS A 89 -21.20 -19.40 6.04
C HIS A 89 -22.16 -18.23 5.76
N GLY A 90 -22.49 -17.92 4.50
CA GLY A 90 -23.50 -16.91 4.13
C GLY A 90 -23.21 -15.48 4.63
N THR A 91 -21.96 -15.17 5.00
CA THR A 91 -21.59 -13.90 5.64
C THR A 91 -21.62 -12.76 4.63
N LYS A 92 -22.64 -11.90 4.68
CA LYS A 92 -22.71 -10.74 3.79
C LYS A 92 -21.43 -9.89 3.92
N PRO A 93 -20.71 -9.63 2.82
CA PRO A 93 -19.52 -8.80 2.86
C PRO A 93 -19.91 -7.35 3.15
N GLN A 94 -19.20 -6.72 4.09
CA GLN A 94 -19.38 -5.29 4.35
C GLN A 94 -18.95 -4.51 3.11
N GLN A 95 -19.83 -3.65 2.60
CA GLN A 95 -19.48 -2.71 1.55
C GLN A 95 -18.97 -1.43 2.19
N PRO A 96 -17.67 -1.09 2.05
CA PRO A 96 -17.18 0.17 2.56
C PRO A 96 -17.85 1.33 1.80
N HIS A 97 -18.39 2.30 2.53
CA HIS A 97 -18.85 3.57 1.97
C HIS A 97 -17.74 4.18 1.09
N ALA A 98 -18.11 4.59 -0.12
CA ALA A 98 -17.19 5.14 -1.08
C ALA A 98 -17.03 6.64 -0.80
N SER A 99 -15.87 7.05 -0.29
CA SER A 99 -15.44 8.43 -0.43
C SER A 99 -14.40 8.48 -1.56
N LEU A 100 -14.59 9.40 -2.50
CA LEU A 100 -13.68 9.72 -3.61
C LEU A 100 -12.33 10.25 -3.09
N LEU A 101 -12.29 10.76 -1.86
CA LEU A 101 -11.07 11.18 -1.18
C LEU A 101 -10.17 10.00 -0.81
N LEU A 102 -10.68 8.77 -0.71
CA LEU A 102 -9.87 7.58 -0.43
C LEU A 102 -9.53 6.80 -1.71
N TYR A 103 -8.27 6.39 -1.86
CA TYR A 103 -7.90 5.41 -2.89
C TYR A 103 -8.35 3.99 -2.50
N ALA A 104 -8.43 3.07 -3.47
CA ALA A 104 -8.99 1.73 -3.30
C ALA A 104 -8.34 0.91 -2.16
N ALA A 105 -7.02 0.99 -2.00
CA ALA A 105 -6.33 0.28 -0.91
C ALA A 105 -6.78 0.79 0.47
N ALA A 106 -6.76 2.11 0.68
CA ALA A 106 -7.19 2.73 1.93
C ALA A 106 -8.65 2.41 2.27
N LYS A 107 -9.53 2.42 1.25
CA LYS A 107 -10.95 2.05 1.41
C LYS A 107 -11.17 0.64 1.98
N HIS A 108 -10.28 -0.30 1.66
CA HIS A 108 -10.41 -1.69 2.06
C HIS A 108 -9.52 -2.07 3.26
N GLN A 109 -8.49 -1.28 3.57
CA GLN A 109 -7.51 -1.62 4.60
C GLN A 109 -7.58 -0.75 5.85
N PHE A 110 -8.12 0.46 5.77
CA PHE A 110 -8.28 1.29 6.96
C PHE A 110 -9.43 0.79 7.81
N SER A 111 -9.19 0.74 9.11
CA SER A 111 -10.22 0.42 10.10
C SER A 111 -11.24 1.56 10.13
N SER A 112 -12.50 1.26 9.85
CA SER A 112 -13.59 2.22 9.98
C SER A 112 -14.24 2.23 11.38
N THR A 113 -13.79 1.36 12.28
CA THR A 113 -14.38 1.22 13.62
C THR A 113 -14.13 2.48 14.44
N ASN A 114 -15.19 3.07 15.01
CA ASN A 114 -15.15 4.31 15.82
C ASN A 114 -14.76 5.60 15.07
N TRP A 115 -14.75 5.55 13.74
CA TRP A 115 -14.47 6.71 12.86
C TRP A 115 -15.72 7.24 12.16
N ASP A 116 -16.88 6.63 12.39
CA ASP A 116 -18.17 7.09 11.89
C ASP A 116 -18.90 7.85 13.01
N HIS A 117 -19.25 9.12 12.77
CA HIS A 117 -20.01 9.95 13.70
C HIS A 117 -21.08 10.75 12.97
N MET A 118 -22.34 10.63 13.41
CA MET A 118 -23.50 11.31 12.81
C MET A 118 -23.62 11.13 11.29
N GLY A 119 -23.31 9.92 10.78
CA GLY A 119 -23.38 9.61 9.35
C GLY A 119 -22.21 10.13 8.51
N THR A 120 -21.25 10.84 9.11
CA THR A 120 -20.01 11.29 8.46
C THR A 120 -18.85 10.43 8.92
N ARG A 121 -18.03 9.98 7.96
CA ARG A 121 -16.80 9.24 8.25
C ARG A 121 -15.65 10.21 8.40
N TYR A 122 -14.83 10.00 9.42
CA TYR A 122 -13.65 10.79 9.71
C TYR A 122 -12.38 9.98 9.45
N LEU A 123 -11.31 10.68 9.13
CA LEU A 123 -9.97 10.12 8.92
C LEU A 123 -8.97 10.94 9.71
N ASP A 124 -8.12 10.30 10.50
CA ASP A 124 -7.06 11.02 11.21
C ASP A 124 -6.05 11.65 10.24
N LYS A 125 -5.37 12.72 10.66
CA LYS A 125 -4.46 13.47 9.79
C LYS A 125 -3.28 12.63 9.28
N ALA A 126 -2.78 11.66 10.06
CA ALA A 126 -1.66 10.83 9.62
C ALA A 126 -2.10 9.86 8.52
N SER A 127 -3.26 9.21 8.69
CA SER A 127 -3.87 8.38 7.65
C SER A 127 -4.26 9.18 6.40
N ALA A 128 -4.71 10.43 6.56
CA ALA A 128 -4.95 11.33 5.43
C ALA A 128 -3.67 11.52 4.59
N VAL A 129 -2.53 11.84 5.23
CA VAL A 129 -1.23 11.98 4.55
C VAL A 129 -0.82 10.70 3.83
N LEU A 130 -0.98 9.53 4.47
CA LEU A 130 -0.70 8.22 3.84
C LEU A 130 -1.54 7.97 2.58
N THR A 131 -2.68 8.63 2.44
CA THR A 131 -3.56 8.53 1.28
C THR A 131 -3.38 9.64 0.24
N GLY A 132 -2.39 10.51 0.45
CA GLY A 132 -2.09 11.63 -0.44
C GLY A 132 -2.92 12.89 -0.16
N ILE A 133 -3.61 12.95 0.99
CA ILE A 133 -4.38 14.11 1.41
C ILE A 133 -3.59 14.90 2.44
N LEU A 134 -3.28 16.16 2.14
CA LEU A 134 -2.66 17.10 3.07
C LEU A 134 -3.72 18.06 3.59
N THR A 135 -3.79 18.22 4.92
CA THR A 135 -4.74 19.11 5.57
C THR A 135 -4.03 20.25 6.27
N MET A 136 -4.54 21.46 6.11
CA MET A 136 -4.00 22.65 6.76
C MET A 136 -5.15 23.55 7.24
N GLU A 137 -5.14 23.93 8.51
CA GLU A 137 -6.14 24.82 9.08
C GLU A 137 -5.58 26.24 9.12
N MET A 138 -6.23 27.18 8.43
CA MET A 138 -5.82 28.58 8.38
C MET A 138 -7.05 29.49 8.35
N TYR A 139 -7.03 30.56 9.16
CA TYR A 139 -8.04 31.63 9.16
C TYR A 139 -9.50 31.14 9.22
N GLY A 140 -9.78 30.08 10.00
CA GLY A 140 -11.14 29.54 10.13
C GLY A 140 -11.59 28.62 8.98
N ALA A 141 -10.67 28.20 8.11
CA ALA A 141 -10.91 27.25 7.03
C ALA A 141 -9.92 26.07 7.07
N LEU A 142 -10.41 24.89 6.73
CA LEU A 142 -9.64 23.67 6.52
C LEU A 142 -9.37 23.51 5.02
N TYR A 143 -8.11 23.69 4.63
CA TYR A 143 -7.61 23.43 3.29
C TYR A 143 -7.24 21.96 3.18
N VAL A 144 -7.79 21.28 2.18
CA VAL A 144 -7.58 19.87 1.91
C VAL A 144 -6.98 19.74 0.51
N PHE A 145 -5.68 19.52 0.43
CA PHE A 145 -4.98 19.29 -0.83
C PHE A 145 -4.91 17.80 -1.11
N ASP A 146 -5.50 17.38 -2.21
CA ASP A 146 -5.47 16.00 -2.68
C ASP A 146 -4.41 15.84 -3.78
N THR A 147 -3.29 15.24 -3.41
CA THR A 147 -2.12 15.06 -4.29
C THR A 147 -2.43 14.19 -5.50
N LYS A 148 -3.42 13.27 -5.40
CA LYS A 148 -3.73 12.36 -6.50
C LYS A 148 -4.53 13.04 -7.62
N SER A 149 -5.33 14.06 -7.28
CA SER A 149 -6.13 14.83 -8.23
C SER A 149 -5.55 16.21 -8.51
N TRP A 150 -4.54 16.64 -7.74
CA TRP A 150 -3.97 18.00 -7.74
C TRP A 150 -5.02 19.08 -7.47
N ARG A 151 -6.02 18.78 -6.64
CA ARG A 151 -7.11 19.69 -6.29
C ARG A 151 -6.99 20.14 -4.84
N VAL A 152 -7.34 21.39 -4.59
CA VAL A 152 -7.53 21.95 -3.25
C VAL A 152 -9.02 22.11 -3.01
N TYR A 153 -9.48 21.57 -1.89
CA TYR A 153 -10.81 21.77 -1.35
C TYR A 153 -10.72 22.64 -0.12
N VAL A 154 -11.72 23.50 0.10
CA VAL A 154 -11.77 24.40 1.26
C VAL A 154 -13.06 24.12 1.99
N ILE A 155 -12.95 23.74 3.27
CA ILE A 155 -14.08 23.47 4.16
C ILE A 155 -14.06 24.55 5.24
N TRP A 156 -15.14 25.30 5.41
CA TRP A 156 -15.20 26.33 6.43
C TRP A 156 -15.48 25.69 7.80
N ILE A 157 -14.70 26.05 8.81
CA ILE A 157 -14.81 25.45 10.16
C ILE A 157 -16.16 25.78 10.80
N GLN A 158 -16.81 26.88 10.39
CA GLN A 158 -18.17 27.23 10.83
C GLN A 158 -19.20 26.15 10.44
N ASP A 159 -19.08 25.59 9.23
CA ASP A 159 -19.92 24.50 8.75
C ASP A 159 -19.66 23.20 9.55
N MET A 160 -18.44 23.04 10.05
CA MET A 160 -18.04 21.89 10.87
C MET A 160 -18.45 22.04 12.34
N ASN A 161 -18.46 23.26 12.89
CA ASN A 161 -18.70 23.52 14.32
C ASN A 161 -20.10 23.08 14.78
N GLY A 162 -21.09 23.11 13.89
CA GLY A 162 -22.43 22.57 14.15
C GLY A 162 -22.46 21.05 14.36
N GLN A 163 -21.47 20.32 13.83
CA GLN A 163 -21.32 18.86 13.94
C GLN A 163 -20.24 18.45 14.97
N CYS A 164 -19.17 19.24 15.11
CA CYS A 164 -18.03 18.95 15.99
C CYS A 164 -18.27 19.26 17.48
N SER A 165 -19.24 20.11 17.82
CA SER A 165 -19.52 20.48 19.22
C SER A 165 -19.93 19.30 20.12
N GLN A 166 -20.37 18.17 19.53
CA GLN A 166 -20.68 16.93 20.24
C GLN A 166 -19.75 15.75 19.87
N ALA A 167 -18.73 15.99 19.05
CA ALA A 167 -17.85 14.93 18.60
C ALA A 167 -16.83 14.55 19.70
N PRO A 168 -16.54 13.24 19.88
CA PRO A 168 -15.50 12.79 20.80
C PRO A 168 -14.13 13.37 20.42
N THR A 169 -13.25 13.51 21.42
CA THR A 169 -11.97 14.25 21.31
C THR A 169 -11.07 13.77 20.16
N HIS A 170 -11.09 12.48 19.83
CA HIS A 170 -10.30 11.93 18.74
C HIS A 170 -10.78 12.34 17.34
N LEU A 171 -12.03 12.80 17.21
CA LEU A 171 -12.61 13.24 15.93
C LEU A 171 -12.52 14.76 15.71
N GLN A 172 -12.24 15.54 16.74
CA GLN A 172 -12.21 17.02 16.65
C GLN A 172 -11.18 17.54 15.66
N HIS A 173 -10.07 16.82 15.49
CA HIS A 173 -8.99 17.18 14.57
C HIS A 173 -8.93 16.25 13.35
N ALA A 174 -9.92 15.36 13.18
CA ALA A 174 -9.95 14.42 12.08
C ALA A 174 -10.59 15.08 10.84
N LEU A 175 -10.14 14.67 9.66
CA LEU A 175 -10.69 15.10 8.38
C LEU A 175 -12.03 14.38 8.15
N PRO A 176 -13.18 15.08 8.05
CA PRO A 176 -14.39 14.44 7.58
C PRO A 176 -14.29 14.18 6.08
N LEU A 177 -14.72 12.99 5.69
CA LEU A 177 -14.81 12.53 4.32
C LEU A 177 -16.18 12.90 3.74
N VAL A 178 -16.46 14.20 3.71
CA VAL A 178 -17.65 14.77 3.05
C VAL A 178 -17.35 14.98 1.56
N GLU A 179 -18.23 14.47 0.70
CA GLU A 179 -18.22 14.71 -0.76
C GLU A 179 -19.09 15.90 -1.11
#